data_AF-A0A1H3GYH2-F1
#
_entry.id   AF-A0A1H3GYH2-F1
#
_cell.length_a   1.000
_cell.length_b   1.000
_cell.length_c   1.000
_cell.angle_alpha   90.00
_cell.angle_beta   90.00
_cell.angle_gamma   90.00
#
_symmetry.space_group_name_H-M   'P 1'
#
loop_
_entity.id
_entity.type
_entity.pdbx_description
1 polymer ?
#
loop_
_entity_poly.entity_id
_entity_poly.type
_entity_poly.pdbx_seq_one_letter_code
_entity_poly.pdbx_strand_id
1 'polypeptide(L)'
;MVDINYEIKPTLLLTALKGKLPYIKDNDIILGDSAFIILHLKAHYKNNLDEQLSAAELALLLAMQRLLEEHLFWVVLYSHWQYTHSNWQINK
;
A
#
# COMPACT_ATOMS: atom_id res chain seq x y z
N MET A 1 16.99 -0.77 -1.83
CA MET A 1 16.14 0.36 -1.39
C MET A 1 16.30 1.46 -2.43
N VAL A 2 15.21 2.06 -2.92
CA VAL A 2 15.33 3.21 -3.83
C VAL A 2 15.62 4.46 -3.00
N ASP A 3 16.58 5.26 -3.43
CA ASP A 3 16.96 6.52 -2.79
C ASP A 3 16.02 7.65 -3.25
N ILE A 4 14.76 7.60 -2.84
CA ILE A 4 13.77 8.65 -3.08
C ILE A 4 13.68 9.51 -1.81
N ASN A 5 13.87 10.81 -1.91
CA ASN A 5 13.59 11.73 -0.81
C ASN A 5 12.09 11.77 -0.54
N TYR A 6 11.66 11.46 0.68
CA TYR A 6 10.26 11.50 1.08
C TYR A 6 10.10 12.08 2.49
N GLU A 7 8.90 12.59 2.77
CA GLU A 7 8.48 13.05 4.09
C GLU A 7 7.16 12.34 4.45
N ILE A 8 7.08 11.71 5.62
CA ILE A 8 5.85 11.09 6.11
C ILE A 8 5.02 12.15 6.83
N LYS A 9 3.81 12.43 6.32
CA LYS A 9 2.85 13.32 6.98
C LYS A 9 1.67 12.53 7.52
N PRO A 10 1.47 12.47 8.84
CA PRO A 10 0.27 11.87 9.40
C PRO A 10 -0.94 12.72 9.01
N THR A 11 -2.05 12.05 8.70
CA THR A 11 -3.32 12.68 8.37
C THR A 11 -4.45 11.77 8.81
N LEU A 12 -5.65 12.35 8.96
CA LEU A 12 -6.86 11.59 9.24
C LEU A 12 -7.48 11.11 7.93
N LEU A 13 -8.19 9.97 7.99
CA LEU A 13 -8.91 9.41 6.85
C LEU A 13 -9.94 10.41 6.29
N LEU A 14 -10.63 11.13 7.18
CA LEU A 14 -11.65 12.13 6.84
C LEU A 14 -11.11 13.32 6.04
N THR A 15 -9.82 13.65 6.21
CA THR A 15 -9.17 14.77 5.51
C THR A 15 -8.27 14.30 4.37
N ALA A 16 -8.23 12.99 4.11
CA ALA A 16 -7.40 12.40 3.07
C ALA A 16 -8.04 12.51 1.68
N LEU A 17 -7.23 12.40 0.64
CA LEU A 17 -7.69 12.41 -0.75
C LEU A 17 -8.75 11.32 -0.95
N LYS A 18 -9.97 11.73 -1.34
CA LYS A 18 -11.13 10.83 -1.52
C LYS A 18 -11.47 9.96 -0.29
N GLY A 19 -11.07 10.39 0.91
CA GLY A 19 -11.34 9.64 2.14
C GLY A 19 -10.56 8.33 2.26
N LYS A 20 -9.43 8.18 1.55
CA LYS A 20 -8.63 6.96 1.54
C LYS A 20 -7.16 7.24 1.81
N LEU A 21 -6.51 6.28 2.46
CA LEU A 21 -5.07 6.22 2.66
C LEU A 21 -4.52 4.92 2.08
N PRO A 22 -3.23 4.87 1.69
CA PRO A 22 -2.31 6.00 1.61
C PRO A 22 -2.59 6.90 0.38
N TYR A 23 -2.08 8.14 0.42
CA TYR A 23 -1.91 9.00 -0.76
C TYR A 23 -0.56 9.72 -0.68
N ILE A 24 -0.02 10.08 -1.83
CA ILE A 24 1.20 10.89 -1.95
C ILE A 24 0.89 12.21 -2.66
N LYS A 25 1.77 13.19 -2.44
CA LYS A 25 1.92 14.35 -3.30
C LYS A 25 3.32 14.30 -3.91
N ASP A 26 3.40 14.20 -5.22
CA ASP A 26 4.65 14.20 -5.97
C ASP A 26 4.60 15.33 -7.00
N ASN A 27 5.40 16.38 -6.77
CA ASN A 27 5.30 17.67 -7.46
C ASN A 27 3.86 18.25 -7.42
N ASP A 28 3.25 18.43 -8.59
CA ASP A 28 1.89 18.96 -8.75
C ASP A 28 0.81 17.87 -8.76
N ILE A 29 1.20 16.59 -8.63
CA ILE A 29 0.29 15.44 -8.67
C ILE A 29 -0.04 14.99 -7.25
N ILE A 30 -1.32 14.79 -6.98
CA ILE A 30 -1.80 14.15 -5.74
C ILE A 30 -2.49 12.85 -6.13
N LEU A 31 -1.98 11.73 -5.63
CA LEU A 31 -2.41 10.39 -6.02
C LEU A 31 -2.66 9.53 -4.79
N GLY A 32 -3.86 8.96 -4.70
CA GLY A 32 -4.22 7.95 -3.71
C GLY A 32 -4.23 6.55 -4.33
N ASP A 33 -4.44 5.54 -3.48
CA ASP A 33 -4.41 4.11 -3.81
C ASP A 33 -2.98 3.57 -4.00
N SER A 34 -2.62 2.56 -3.21
CA SER A 34 -1.26 2.01 -3.18
C SER A 34 -0.82 1.48 -4.55
N ALA A 35 -1.72 0.87 -5.33
CA ALA A 35 -1.36 0.33 -6.64
C ALA A 35 -1.01 1.45 -7.63
N PHE A 36 -1.80 2.53 -7.66
CA PHE A 36 -1.50 3.68 -8.52
C PHE A 36 -0.25 4.43 -8.06
N ILE A 37 -0.05 4.58 -6.75
CA ILE A 37 1.16 5.18 -6.19
C ILE A 37 2.40 4.41 -6.64
N ILE A 38 2.40 3.08 -6.51
CA ILE A 38 3.53 2.23 -6.91
C ILE A 38 3.79 2.36 -8.42
N LEU A 39 2.74 2.32 -9.25
CA LEU A 39 2.87 2.47 -10.70
C LEU A 39 3.45 3.83 -11.10
N HIS A 40 2.95 4.92 -10.49
CA HIS A 40 3.45 6.28 -10.70
C HIS A 40 4.93 6.38 -10.35
N LEU A 41 5.32 5.88 -9.17
CA LEU A 41 6.71 5.93 -8.71
C LEU A 41 7.64 5.10 -9.60
N LYS A 42 7.22 3.91 -10.04
CA LYS A 42 8.00 3.07 -10.98
C LYS A 42 8.19 3.73 -12.34
N ALA A 43 7.19 4.49 -12.82
CA ALA A 43 7.28 5.18 -14.10
C ALA A 43 8.13 6.45 -14.04
N HIS A 44 8.06 7.20 -12.94
CA HIS A 44 8.72 8.51 -12.81
C HIS A 44 10.15 8.44 -12.27
N TYR A 45 10.46 7.47 -11.41
CA TYR A 45 11.79 7.31 -10.81
C TYR A 45 12.51 6.14 -11.49
N LYS A 46 13.76 6.37 -11.94
CA LYS A 46 14.59 5.45 -12.75
C LYS A 46 15.04 4.16 -12.02
N ASN A 47 14.34 3.75 -10.99
CA ASN A 47 14.62 2.56 -10.20
C ASN A 47 13.37 1.70 -10.21
N ASN A 48 13.06 1.11 -11.37
CA ASN A 48 12.04 0.09 -11.40
C ASN A 48 12.54 -1.08 -10.55
N LEU A 49 11.98 -1.19 -9.35
CA LEU A 49 12.34 -2.18 -8.33
C LEU A 49 12.28 -3.62 -8.85
N ASP A 50 11.56 -3.82 -9.94
CA ASP A 50 11.33 -5.13 -10.54
C ASP A 50 12.32 -5.45 -11.68
N GLU A 51 13.23 -4.54 -12.07
CA GLU A 51 14.14 -4.73 -13.22
C GLU A 51 15.01 -5.98 -13.13
N GLN A 52 15.33 -6.41 -11.91
CA GLN A 52 16.17 -7.59 -11.65
C GLN A 52 15.36 -8.90 -11.55
N LEU A 53 14.03 -8.82 -11.61
CA LEU A 53 13.17 -9.98 -11.47
C LEU A 53 13.00 -10.70 -12.82
N SER A 54 13.16 -12.02 -12.79
CA SER A 54 12.78 -12.90 -13.89
C SER A 54 11.27 -12.91 -14.11
N ALA A 55 10.83 -13.40 -15.27
CA ALA A 55 9.41 -13.54 -15.57
C ALA A 55 8.64 -14.41 -14.54
N ALA A 56 9.30 -15.44 -14.00
CA ALA A 56 8.72 -16.29 -12.97
C ALA A 56 8.55 -15.54 -11.63
N GLU A 57 9.53 -14.72 -11.25
CA GLU A 57 9.47 -13.91 -10.03
C GLU A 57 8.42 -12.79 -10.15
N LEU A 58 8.28 -12.18 -11.32
CA LEU A 58 7.21 -11.22 -11.60
C LEU A 58 5.83 -11.86 -11.47
N ALA A 59 5.64 -13.07 -12.01
CA ALA A 59 4.39 -13.80 -11.88
C ALA A 59 4.09 -14.15 -10.40
N LEU A 60 5.11 -14.55 -9.64
CA LEU A 60 4.98 -14.83 -8.22
C LEU A 60 4.63 -13.57 -7.42
N LEU A 61 5.29 -12.44 -7.70
CA LEU A 61 5.01 -11.15 -7.07
C LEU A 61 3.56 -10.74 -7.28
N LEU A 62 3.06 -10.84 -8.52
CA LEU A 62 1.67 -10.54 -8.83
C LEU A 62 0.70 -11.49 -8.11
N ALA A 63 0.99 -12.79 -8.08
CA ALA A 63 0.16 -13.76 -7.38
C ALA A 63 0.09 -13.47 -5.87
N MET A 64 1.21 -13.14 -5.25
CA MET A 64 1.29 -12.76 -3.83
C MET A 64 0.51 -11.47 -3.56
N GLN A 65 0.63 -10.46 -4.43
CA GLN A 65 -0.12 -9.23 -4.30
C GLN A 65 -1.64 -9.50 -4.30
N ARG A 66 -2.14 -10.31 -5.25
CA ARG A 66 -3.58 -10.65 -5.31
C ARG A 66 -4.03 -11.48 -4.12
N LEU A 67 -3.23 -12.45 -3.68
CA LEU A 67 -3.52 -13.24 -2.49
C LEU A 67 -3.66 -12.35 -1.25
N LEU A 68 -2.75 -11.40 -1.05
CA LEU A 68 -2.76 -10.52 0.12
C LEU A 68 -3.86 -9.47 0.05
N GLU A 69 -3.98 -8.75 -1.06
CA GLU A 69 -4.86 -7.58 -1.19
C GLU A 69 -6.35 -7.97 -1.39
N GLU A 70 -6.63 -9.06 -2.13
CA GLU A 70 -8.01 -9.39 -2.51
C GLU A 70 -8.61 -10.50 -1.66
N HIS A 71 -7.79 -11.43 -1.17
CA HIS A 71 -8.27 -12.62 -0.45
C HIS A 71 -7.99 -12.54 1.06
N LEU A 72 -6.73 -12.34 1.45
CA LEU A 72 -6.34 -12.34 2.86
C LEU A 72 -6.63 -11.02 3.57
N PHE A 73 -6.80 -9.92 2.82
CA PHE A 73 -7.19 -8.62 3.36
C PHE A 73 -8.44 -8.73 4.25
N TRP A 74 -9.45 -9.48 3.82
CA TRP A 74 -10.69 -9.66 4.58
C TRP A 74 -10.49 -10.40 5.89
N VAL A 75 -9.54 -11.33 5.95
CA VAL A 75 -9.20 -12.04 7.19
C VAL A 75 -8.53 -11.08 8.18
N VAL A 76 -7.60 -10.24 7.70
CA VAL A 76 -6.94 -9.21 8.52
C VAL A 76 -7.96 -8.18 9.00
N LEU A 77 -8.87 -7.75 8.13
CA LEU A 77 -9.92 -6.81 8.49
C LEU A 77 -10.85 -7.43 9.54
N TYR A 78 -11.32 -8.66 9.31
CA TYR A 78 -12.14 -9.35 10.30
C TYR A 78 -11.42 -9.47 11.65
N SER A 79 -10.17 -9.92 11.67
CA SER A 79 -9.43 -10.11 12.92
C SER A 79 -9.20 -8.80 13.67
N HIS A 80 -8.97 -7.70 12.97
CA HIS A 80 -8.75 -6.39 13.56
C HIS A 80 -10.03 -5.81 14.19
N TRP A 81 -11.16 -5.93 13.49
CA TRP A 81 -12.44 -5.35 13.91
C TRP A 81 -13.33 -6.30 14.73
N GLN A 82 -12.83 -7.49 15.09
CA GLN A 82 -13.51 -8.43 15.99
C GLN A 82 -13.50 -7.92 17.44
N TYR A 83 -14.48 -7.08 17.79
CA TYR A 83 -14.61 -6.52 19.14
C TYR A 83 -15.27 -7.49 20.12
N THR A 84 -14.50 -8.45 20.62
CA THR A 84 -14.81 -9.12 21.89
C THR A 84 -14.02 -8.45 23.02
N HIS A 85 -14.47 -8.63 24.26
CA HIS A 85 -13.77 -8.09 25.44
C HIS A 85 -12.31 -8.57 25.51
N SER A 86 -12.01 -9.78 25.04
CA SER A 86 -10.64 -10.33 24.99
C SER A 86 -9.79 -9.74 23.87
N ASN A 87 -10.38 -9.48 22.70
CA ASN A 87 -9.62 -9.08 21.50
C ASN A 87 -9.28 -7.59 21.49
N TRP A 88 -10.10 -6.75 22.13
CA TRP A 88 -9.85 -5.30 22.20
C TRP A 88 -8.51 -4.93 22.87
N GLN A 89 -8.06 -5.72 23.85
CA GLN A 89 -6.79 -5.46 24.53
C GLN A 89 -5.56 -5.82 23.67
N ILE A 90 -5.74 -6.66 22.66
CA ILE A 90 -4.67 -7.19 21.79
C ILE A 90 -4.57 -6.34 20.52
N ASN A 91 -5.70 -5.87 19.98
CA ASN A 91 -5.79 -5.16 18.69
C ASN A 91 -5.71 -3.63 18.80
N LYS A 92 -5.34 -3.09 19.97
CA LYS A 92 -5.18 -1.64 20.19
C LYS A 92 -3.98 -1.05 19.47
#